data_AF-A2BUX5-F1
#
_entry.id   AF-A2BUX5-F1
#
_cell.length_a   1.000
_cell.length_b   1.000
_cell.length_c   1.000
_cell.angle_alpha   90.00
_cell.angle_beta   90.00
_cell.angle_gamma   90.00
#
_symmetry.space_group_name_H-M   'P 1'
#
loop_
_entity.id
_entity.type
_entity.pdbx_description
1 polymer ?
#
loop_
_entity_poly.entity_id
_entity_poly.type
_entity_poly.pdbx_seq_one_letter_code
_entity_poly.pdbx_strand_id
1 'polypeptide(L)'
;MTYLFLYVVGLVLIWWIYRVGWIEALKTVIKVLVPSILIILFNIKAGRLLFKNPLVGIVSALPTSIFIYKGSLPLVASINNWIDTKRSNYDESKDVIDTESVPLDD
;
A
#
# COMPACT_ATOMS: atom_id res chain seq x y z
N MET A 1 -27.28 11.89 -6.97
CA MET A 1 -26.94 10.91 -5.91
C MET A 1 -25.47 10.49 -5.96
N THR A 2 -24.95 10.02 -7.11
CA THR A 2 -23.54 9.57 -7.23
C THR A 2 -22.49 10.62 -6.84
N TYR A 3 -22.68 11.88 -7.24
CA TYR A 3 -21.76 12.97 -6.88
C TYR A 3 -21.73 13.26 -5.38
N LEU A 4 -22.90 13.22 -4.73
CA LEU A 4 -23.01 13.43 -3.28
C LEU A 4 -22.36 12.28 -2.51
N PHE A 5 -22.54 11.05 -2.97
CA PHE A 5 -21.85 9.88 -2.42
C PHE A 5 -20.33 10.01 -2.56
N LEU A 6 -19.82 10.33 -3.75
CA LEU A 6 -18.37 10.52 -3.98
C LEU A 6 -17.80 11.65 -3.11
N TYR A 7 -18.55 12.73 -2.93
CA TYR A 7 -18.16 13.85 -2.08
C TYR A 7 -18.02 13.42 -0.61
N VAL A 8 -19.01 12.71 -0.07
CA VAL A 8 -18.97 12.18 1.30
C VAL A 8 -17.82 11.19 1.49
N VAL A 9 -17.64 10.26 0.55
CA VAL A 9 -16.52 9.30 0.59
C VAL A 9 -15.17 10.03 0.56
N GLY A 10 -15.04 11.06 -0.28
CA GLY A 10 -13.83 11.88 -0.36
C GLY A 10 -13.52 12.57 0.97
N LEU A 11 -14.51 13.17 1.61
CA LEU A 11 -14.34 13.79 2.94
C LEU A 11 -13.91 12.77 4.00
N VAL A 12 -14.49 11.58 4.01
CA VAL A 12 -14.11 10.51 4.94
C VAL A 12 -12.67 10.05 4.69
N LEU A 13 -12.26 9.91 3.43
CA LEU A 13 -10.89 9.54 3.07
C LEU A 13 -9.88 10.61 3.49
N ILE A 14 -10.17 11.88 3.24
CA ILE A 14 -9.32 13.01 3.65
C ILE A 14 -9.20 13.05 5.17
N TRP A 15 -10.33 12.94 5.88
CA TRP A 15 -10.35 12.90 7.34
C TRP A 15 -9.53 11.72 7.89
N TRP A 16 -9.65 10.54 7.26
CA TRP A 16 -8.89 9.36 7.65
C TRP A 16 -7.38 9.56 7.47
N ILE A 17 -6.94 10.09 6.33
CA ILE A 17 -5.53 10.38 6.06
C ILE A 17 -4.99 11.39 7.06
N TYR A 18 -5.77 12.43 7.41
CA TYR A 18 -5.37 13.40 8.41
C TYR A 18 -5.17 12.78 9.80
N ARG A 19 -6.04 11.83 10.19
CA ARG A 19 -5.97 11.15 11.49
C ARG A 19 -4.82 10.14 11.57
N VAL A 20 -4.62 9.36 10.51
CA VAL A 20 -3.72 8.19 10.49
C VAL A 20 -2.33 8.56 9.97
N GLY A 21 -2.21 9.63 9.20
CA GLY A 21 -0.97 10.09 8.60
C GLY A 21 -0.71 9.46 7.23
N TRP A 22 0.04 10.18 6.40
CA TRP A 22 0.32 9.81 5.01
C TRP A 22 1.06 8.47 4.86
N ILE A 23 2.05 8.20 5.70
CA ILE A 23 2.84 6.96 5.66
C ILE A 23 1.95 5.74 5.95
N GLU A 24 1.14 5.83 6.99
CA GLU A 24 0.31 4.71 7.44
C GLU A 24 -0.87 4.47 6.47
N ALA A 25 -1.40 5.55 5.88
CA ALA A 25 -2.32 5.44 4.74
C ALA A 25 -1.68 4.74 3.54
N LEU A 26 -0.44 5.07 3.19
CA LEU A 26 0.30 4.42 2.10
C LEU A 26 0.51 2.92 2.37
N LYS A 27 0.93 2.54 3.58
CA LYS A 27 1.07 1.13 3.98
C LYS A 27 -0.26 0.38 3.88
N THR A 28 -1.36 1.02 4.26
CA THR A 28 -2.71 0.46 4.13
C THR A 28 -3.08 0.21 2.67
N VAL A 29 -2.77 1.16 1.78
CA VAL A 29 -2.98 0.99 0.34
C VAL A 29 -2.13 -0.16 -0.20
N ILE A 30 -0.84 -0.24 0.15
CA ILE A 30 0.07 -1.30 -0.29
C ILE A 30 -0.43 -2.68 0.15
N LYS A 31 -0.95 -2.79 1.37
CA LYS A 31 -1.52 -4.03 1.91
C LYS A 31 -2.69 -4.57 1.09
N VAL A 32 -3.46 -3.71 0.43
CA VAL A 32 -4.57 -4.12 -0.45
C VAL A 32 -4.09 -4.28 -1.89
N LEU A 33 -3.29 -3.32 -2.38
CA LEU A 33 -2.87 -3.23 -3.76
C LEU A 33 -1.97 -4.39 -4.19
N VAL A 34 -0.97 -4.74 -3.37
CA VAL A 34 0.00 -5.80 -3.71
C VAL A 34 -0.69 -7.16 -3.87
N PRO A 35 -1.50 -7.65 -2.91
CA PRO A 35 -2.26 -8.87 -3.12
C PRO A 35 -3.21 -8.79 -4.32
N SER A 36 -3.91 -7.66 -4.52
CA SER A 36 -4.83 -7.50 -5.65
C SER A 36 -4.13 -7.64 -7.01
N ILE A 37 -2.98 -7.00 -7.20
CA ILE A 37 -2.20 -7.11 -8.45
C ILE A 37 -1.72 -8.55 -8.65
N LEU A 38 -1.21 -9.20 -7.60
CA LEU A 38 -0.75 -10.59 -7.68
C LEU A 38 -1.91 -11.54 -8.01
N ILE A 39 -3.09 -11.35 -7.41
CA ILE A 39 -4.27 -12.15 -7.73
C ILE A 39 -4.61 -12.01 -9.21
N ILE A 40 -4.65 -10.78 -9.75
CA ILE A 40 -4.97 -10.57 -11.17
C ILE A 40 -3.94 -11.23 -12.09
N LEU A 41 -2.64 -11.10 -11.79
CA LEU A 41 -1.56 -11.66 -12.60
C LEU A 41 -1.53 -13.19 -12.60
N PHE A 42 -1.75 -13.83 -11.45
CA PHE A 42 -1.66 -15.28 -11.34
C PHE A 42 -2.97 -16.01 -11.70
N ASN A 43 -4.12 -15.31 -11.67
CA ASN A 43 -5.42 -15.86 -12.05
C ASN A 43 -5.87 -15.48 -13.46
N ILE A 44 -4.97 -15.24 -14.44
CA ILE A 44 -5.36 -14.87 -15.82
C ILE A 44 -6.37 -15.86 -16.44
N LYS A 45 -6.24 -17.16 -16.16
CA LYS A 45 -7.16 -18.20 -16.65
C LYS A 45 -8.54 -18.11 -16.00
N ALA A 46 -8.61 -17.82 -14.70
CA ALA A 46 -9.87 -17.57 -13.99
C ALA A 46 -10.46 -16.20 -14.39
N GLY A 47 -9.62 -15.22 -14.71
CA GLY A 47 -9.99 -13.94 -15.33
C GLY A 47 -10.73 -14.14 -16.64
N ARG A 48 -10.24 -15.01 -17.53
CA ARG A 48 -10.96 -15.38 -18.76
C ARG A 48 -12.32 -16.03 -18.46
N LEU A 49 -12.42 -16.79 -17.38
CA LEU A 49 -13.67 -17.44 -16.94
C LEU A 49 -14.65 -16.44 -16.31
N LEU A 50 -14.17 -15.44 -15.57
CA LEU A 50 -14.96 -14.32 -15.03
C LEU A 50 -15.71 -13.55 -16.12
N PHE A 51 -15.07 -13.31 -17.26
CA PHE A 51 -15.72 -12.63 -18.40
C PHE A 51 -16.73 -13.51 -19.14
N LYS A 52 -16.65 -14.84 -19.00
CA LYS A 52 -17.53 -15.78 -19.70
C LYS A 52 -18.73 -16.23 -18.84
N ASN A 53 -18.49 -16.48 -17.56
CA ASN A 53 -19.49 -16.73 -16.55
C ASN A 53 -19.00 -16.19 -15.19
N PRO A 54 -19.49 -15.02 -14.74
CA PRO A 54 -18.96 -14.33 -13.57
C PRO A 54 -18.98 -15.19 -12.31
N LEU A 55 -20.06 -15.94 -12.07
CA LEU A 55 -20.22 -16.77 -10.88
C LEU A 55 -19.16 -17.88 -10.83
N VAL A 56 -18.98 -18.61 -11.93
CA VAL A 56 -18.01 -19.72 -12.00
C VAL A 56 -16.58 -19.19 -11.98
N GLY A 57 -16.33 -18.02 -12.59
CA GLY A 57 -15.05 -17.33 -12.50
C GLY A 57 -14.68 -16.93 -11.08
N ILE A 58 -15.61 -16.37 -10.30
CA ILE A 58 -15.35 -16.00 -8.90
C ILE A 58 -15.07 -17.26 -8.07
N VAL A 59 -15.95 -18.27 -8.15
CA VAL A 59 -15.83 -19.50 -7.36
C VAL A 59 -14.52 -20.24 -7.67
N SER A 60 -14.10 -20.27 -8.94
CA SER A 60 -12.81 -20.89 -9.33
C SER A 60 -11.58 -20.06 -8.91
N ALA A 61 -11.70 -18.74 -8.81
CA ALA A 61 -10.61 -17.86 -8.40
C ALA A 61 -10.42 -17.77 -6.87
N LEU A 62 -11.44 -18.14 -6.07
CA LEU A 62 -11.38 -18.03 -4.59
C LEU A 62 -10.25 -18.85 -3.95
N PRO A 63 -10.07 -20.15 -4.24
CA PRO A 63 -9.03 -20.94 -3.57
C PRO A 63 -7.62 -20.44 -3.90
N THR A 64 -7.38 -20.11 -5.17
CA THR A 64 -6.10 -19.60 -5.66
C THR A 64 -5.82 -18.19 -5.14
N SER A 65 -6.81 -17.30 -5.10
CA SER A 65 -6.66 -15.95 -4.56
C SER A 65 -6.32 -15.93 -3.07
N ILE A 66 -6.90 -16.84 -2.26
CA ILE A 66 -6.54 -16.99 -0.84
C ILE A 66 -5.08 -17.43 -0.69
N PHE A 67 -4.61 -18.36 -1.52
CA PHE A 67 -3.23 -18.81 -1.51
C PHE A 67 -2.26 -17.68 -1.87
N ILE A 68 -2.57 -16.94 -2.94
CA ILE A 68 -1.78 -15.79 -3.39
C ILE A 68 -1.78 -14.68 -2.33
N TYR A 69 -2.94 -14.41 -1.70
CA TYR A 69 -3.03 -13.44 -0.61
C TYR A 69 -2.07 -13.79 0.53
N LYS A 70 -2.08 -15.04 1.01
CA LYS A 70 -1.16 -15.48 2.06
C LYS A 70 0.31 -15.38 1.63
N GLY A 71 0.63 -15.77 0.39
CA GLY A 71 1.98 -15.64 -0.17
C GLY A 71 2.44 -14.19 -0.35
N SER A 72 1.52 -13.25 -0.51
CA SER A 72 1.84 -11.82 -0.68
C SER A 72 2.12 -11.08 0.64
N LEU A 73 1.69 -11.61 1.78
CA LEU A 73 1.94 -11.01 3.10
C LEU A 73 3.43 -10.73 3.41
N PRO A 74 4.38 -11.67 3.19
CA PRO A 74 5.80 -11.37 3.40
C PRO A 74 6.33 -10.26 2.48
N LEU A 75 5.82 -10.16 1.24
CA LEU A 75 6.20 -9.06 0.33
C LEU A 75 5.71 -7.71 0.85
N VAL A 76 4.45 -7.65 1.31
CA VAL A 76 3.89 -6.44 1.94
C VAL A 76 4.71 -6.04 3.18
N ALA A 77 5.10 -7.01 4.01
CA ALA A 77 5.93 -6.76 5.18
C ALA A 77 7.32 -6.21 4.80
N SER A 78 7.97 -6.77 3.79
CA SER A 78 9.25 -6.27 3.29
C SER A 78 9.16 -4.84 2.75
N ILE A 79 8.09 -4.51 2.00
CA ILE A 79 7.87 -3.15 1.50
C ILE A 79 7.65 -2.18 2.66
N ASN A 80 6.83 -2.54 3.64
CA ASN A 80 6.59 -1.71 4.82
C ASN A 80 7.86 -1.47 5.62
N ASN A 81 8.66 -2.51 5.85
CA ASN A 81 9.95 -2.40 6.53
C ASN A 81 10.91 -1.48 5.76
N TRP A 82 10.94 -1.57 4.43
CA TRP A 82 11.77 -0.68 3.61
C TRP A 82 11.34 0.78 3.71
N ILE A 83 10.03 1.06 3.75
CA ILE A 83 9.48 2.41 3.98
C ILE A 83 9.92 2.92 5.36
N ASP A 84 9.84 2.08 6.39
CA ASP A 84 10.23 2.46 7.75
C ASP A 84 11.74 2.71 7.87
N THR A 85 12.59 1.88 7.27
CA THR A 85 14.04 2.11 7.21
C THR A 85 14.37 3.42 6.48
N LYS A 86 13.71 3.71 5.35
CA LYS A 86 13.92 4.97 4.62
C LYS A 86 13.50 6.19 5.44
N ARG A 87 12.42 6.09 6.20
CA ARG A 87 11.99 7.15 7.11
C ARG A 87 13.01 7.35 8.24
N SER A 88 13.44 6.27 8.88
CA SER A 88 14.42 6.32 9.97
C SER A 88 15.72 7.00 9.53
N ASN A 89 16.28 6.61 8.38
CA ASN A 89 17.51 7.20 7.87
C ASN A 89 17.34 8.68 7.49
N TYR A 90 16.14 9.09 7.07
CA TYR A 90 15.84 10.48 6.75
C TYR A 90 15.74 11.34 8.03
N ASP A 91 15.06 10.85 9.05
CA ASP A 91 14.97 11.52 10.35
C ASP A 91 16.36 11.64 11.02
N GLU A 92 17.19 10.59 10.97
CA GLU A 92 18.57 10.61 11.47
C GLU A 92 19.46 11.62 10.73
N SER A 93 19.36 11.71 9.40
CA SER A 93 20.11 12.70 8.61
C SER A 93 19.74 14.16 8.87
N LYS A 94 18.56 14.41 9.46
CA LYS A 94 18.07 15.76 9.74
C LYS A 94 18.59 16.30 11.07
N ASP A 95 18.95 15.41 12.00
CA ASP A 95 19.59 15.77 13.27
C ASP A 95 21.11 15.97 13.13
N VAL A 96 21.71 15.58 12.00
CA VAL A 96 23.09 15.91 11.64
C VAL A 96 23.11 17.20 10.82
N ILE A 97 22.82 18.34 11.47
CA ILE A 97 23.34 19.60 10.97
C ILE A 97 24.83 19.55 11.28
N ASP A 98 25.64 19.18 10.28
CA ASP A 98 27.09 19.36 10.32
C ASP A 98 27.36 20.83 10.61
N THR A 99 27.52 21.16 11.89
CA THR A 99 28.12 22.40 12.32
C THR A 99 29.60 22.19 12.04
N GLU A 100 30.01 22.45 10.80
CA GLU A 100 31.38 22.85 10.52
C GLU A 100 31.63 24.10 11.37
N SER A 101 32.03 23.89 12.61
CA SER A 101 32.54 24.93 13.48
C SER A 101 33.83 25.41 12.83
N VAL A 102 33.75 26.50 12.07
CA VAL A 102 34.91 27.22 11.60
C VAL A 102 35.65 27.73 12.84
N PRO A 103 36.89 27.26 13.13
CA PRO A 103 37.69 27.93 14.13
C PRO A 103 38.01 29.33 13.58
N LEU A 104 37.55 30.36 14.28
CA LEU A 104 38.11 31.69 14.13
C LEU A 104 39.49 31.63 14.80
N ASP A 105 40.52 31.36 14.00
CA ASP A 105 41.90 31.63 14.42
C ASP A 105 42.07 33.16 14.51
N ASP A 106 42.46 33.64 15.70
CA ASP A 106 42.91 35.02 15.97
C ASP A 106 44.27 35.32 15.31
#